data_AF-A0A527FSQ5-F1
#
_entry.id   AF-A0A527FSQ5-F1
#
_cell.length_a   1.000
_cell.length_b   1.000
_cell.length_c   1.000
_cell.angle_alpha   90.00
_cell.angle_beta   90.00
_cell.angle_gamma   90.00
#
_symmetry.space_group_name_H-M   'P 1'
#
loop_
_entity.id
_entity.type
_entity.pdbx_description
1 polymer ?
#
loop_
_entity_poly.entity_id
_entity_poly.type
_entity_poly.pdbx_seq_one_letter_code
_entity_poly.pdbx_strand_id
1 'polypeptide(L)'
;RTEIEQSTLRLVVTDKKHFGASFLEATGSAAHLEQLKMYAAERGFALKPDGLYRGRKLIASVTEEEIYEALGLQFIEPELREGRDEIERAARRQLPTLVRDEDLNGILHSHTTASDGTETLEAMAEATRERGFEYYGVADHSQSAHYAGGLTLQEIAEQHR
;
A
#
# COMPACT_ATOMS: atom_id res chain seq x y z
N ARG A 1 14.73 -19.05 11.82
CA ARG A 1 15.04 -17.63 12.07
C ARG A 1 15.70 -17.13 10.81
N THR A 2 14.97 -16.41 9.97
CA THR A 2 15.58 -15.67 8.86
C THR A 2 16.29 -14.50 9.50
N GLU A 3 17.60 -14.59 9.66
CA GLU A 3 18.41 -13.44 10.02
C GLU A 3 18.19 -12.41 8.92
N ILE A 4 17.60 -11.27 9.29
CA ILE A 4 17.57 -10.11 8.42
C ILE A 4 19.01 -9.61 8.39
N GLU A 5 19.79 -10.11 7.43
CA GLU A 5 21.13 -9.63 7.14
C GLU A 5 21.04 -8.14 6.80
N GLN A 6 21.45 -7.29 7.75
CA GLN A 6 21.72 -5.86 7.64
C GLN A 6 20.65 -5.01 6.93
N SER A 7 19.62 -4.59 7.67
CA SER A 7 18.76 -3.49 7.25
C SER A 7 19.55 -2.17 7.32
N THR A 8 19.71 -1.50 6.18
CA THR A 8 20.25 -0.14 6.13
C THR A 8 19.11 0.86 6.35
N LEU A 9 19.21 1.69 7.38
CA LEU A 9 18.28 2.80 7.62
C LEU A 9 18.81 4.07 6.95
N ARG A 10 17.98 4.72 6.12
CA ARG A 10 18.26 6.04 5.56
C ARG A 10 17.35 7.08 6.23
N LEU A 11 17.96 8.11 6.82
CA LEU A 11 17.24 9.27 7.35
C LEU A 11 17.37 10.46 6.40
N VAL A 12 16.25 11.04 5.98
CA VAL A 12 16.20 12.27 5.18
C VAL A 12 15.66 13.40 6.06
N VAL A 13 16.44 14.47 6.22
CA VAL A 13 16.07 15.64 7.03
C VAL A 13 15.77 16.80 6.09
N THR A 14 14.63 17.45 6.30
CA THR A 14 14.17 18.60 5.50
C THR A 14 13.41 19.58 6.40
N ASP A 15 13.22 20.80 5.93
CA ASP A 15 12.39 21.79 6.63
C ASP A 15 10.91 21.66 6.22
N LYS A 16 10.02 22.37 6.93
CA LYS A 16 8.58 22.32 6.65
C LYS A 16 8.20 22.82 5.26
N LYS A 17 9.02 23.69 4.65
CA LYS A 17 8.71 24.31 3.37
C LYS A 17 8.97 23.35 2.21
N HIS A 18 9.94 22.44 2.36
CA HIS A 18 10.33 21.49 1.31
C HIS A 18 9.88 20.06 1.61
N PHE A 19 9.03 19.86 2.61
CA PHE A 19 8.62 18.54 3.09
C PHE A 19 7.98 17.69 1.99
N GLY A 20 6.97 18.20 1.29
CA GLY A 20 6.28 17.47 0.22
C GLY A 20 7.22 17.03 -0.91
N ALA A 21 8.12 17.90 -1.35
CA ALA A 21 9.10 17.55 -2.37
C ALA A 21 10.10 16.48 -1.90
N SER A 22 10.58 16.61 -0.65
CA SER A 22 11.48 15.64 -0.05
C SER A 22 10.80 14.29 0.20
N PHE A 23 9.52 14.31 0.58
CA PHE A 23 8.71 13.12 0.81
C PHE A 23 8.45 12.38 -0.51
N LEU A 24 8.12 13.10 -1.59
CA LEU A 24 7.99 12.55 -2.93
C LEU A 24 9.26 11.87 -3.42
N GLU A 25 10.41 12.54 -3.28
CA GLU A 25 11.71 11.98 -3.69
C GLU A 25 12.12 10.79 -2.81
N ALA A 26 11.77 10.79 -1.52
CA ALA A 26 12.06 9.68 -0.60
C ALA A 26 11.18 8.46 -0.85
N THR A 27 9.92 8.67 -1.27
CA THR A 27 8.97 7.61 -1.61
C THR A 27 9.30 6.98 -2.96
N GLY A 28 9.64 7.79 -3.97
CA GLY A 28 9.91 7.29 -5.32
C GLY A 28 8.67 6.68 -5.99
N SER A 29 8.80 5.64 -6.81
CA SER A 29 10.05 4.98 -7.24
C SER A 29 10.95 5.87 -8.10
N ALA A 30 12.20 5.44 -8.38
CA ALA A 30 13.10 6.18 -9.28
C ALA A 30 12.47 6.38 -10.67
N ALA A 31 11.82 5.34 -11.22
CA ALA A 31 11.15 5.39 -12.51
C ALA A 31 9.99 6.39 -12.52
N HIS A 32 9.18 6.39 -11.46
CA HIS A 32 8.11 7.38 -11.28
C HIS A 32 8.65 8.83 -11.25
N LEU A 33 9.71 9.07 -10.47
CA LEU A 33 10.34 10.40 -10.37
C LEU A 33 10.92 10.86 -11.69
N GLU A 34 11.54 9.98 -12.47
CA GLU A 34 12.04 10.31 -13.81
C GLU A 34 10.91 10.68 -14.77
N GLN A 35 9.83 9.89 -14.81
CA GLN A 35 8.66 10.20 -15.63
C GLN A 35 8.00 11.53 -15.23
N LEU A 36 7.86 11.79 -13.93
CA LEU A 36 7.29 13.04 -13.42
C LEU A 36 8.19 14.24 -13.74
N LYS A 37 9.52 14.10 -13.63
CA LYS A 37 10.50 15.12 -14.03
C LYS A 37 10.41 15.42 -15.53
N MET A 38 10.28 14.40 -16.38
CA MET A 38 10.08 14.56 -17.83
C MET A 38 8.75 15.28 -18.14
N TYR A 39 7.65 14.83 -17.55
CA TYR A 39 6.33 15.42 -17.72
C TYR A 39 6.29 16.90 -17.29
N ALA A 40 6.96 17.23 -16.19
CA ALA A 40 7.12 18.61 -15.70
C ALA A 40 7.93 19.47 -16.69
N ALA A 41 9.05 18.94 -17.20
CA ALA A 41 9.92 19.63 -18.15
C ALA A 41 9.19 19.99 -19.46
N GLU A 42 8.37 19.08 -20.00
CA GLU A 42 7.53 19.33 -21.18
C GLU A 42 6.54 20.49 -20.99
N ARG A 43 6.18 20.80 -19.73
CA ARG A 43 5.26 21.89 -19.37
C ARG A 43 5.97 23.15 -18.88
N GLY A 44 7.30 23.20 -19.02
CA GLY A 44 8.12 24.35 -18.62
C GLY A 44 8.35 24.45 -17.12
N PHE A 45 8.16 23.36 -16.38
CA PHE A 45 8.52 23.24 -14.97
C PHE A 45 9.82 22.47 -14.81
N ALA A 46 10.45 22.60 -13.64
CA ALA A 46 11.57 21.78 -13.23
C ALA A 46 11.29 21.22 -11.82
N LEU A 47 11.11 19.90 -11.73
CA LEU A 47 11.00 19.21 -10.45
C LEU A 47 12.41 18.91 -9.92
N LYS A 48 12.70 19.41 -8.72
CA LYS A 48 13.96 19.28 -8.01
C LYS A 48 13.72 18.66 -6.63
N PRO A 49 14.77 18.17 -5.93
CA PRO A 49 14.61 17.57 -4.60
C PRO A 49 13.95 18.49 -3.55
N ASP A 50 14.04 19.81 -3.74
CA ASP A 50 13.48 20.82 -2.85
C ASP A 50 12.14 21.41 -3.34
N GLY A 51 11.66 21.06 -4.54
CA GLY A 51 10.39 21.55 -5.03
C GLY A 51 10.23 21.62 -6.54
N LEU A 52 9.05 22.04 -6.95
CA LEU A 52 8.66 22.30 -8.33
C LEU A 52 8.85 23.77 -8.67
N TYR A 53 9.61 24.05 -9.73
CA TYR A 53 9.96 25.39 -10.15
C TYR A 53 9.40 25.73 -11.53
N ARG A 54 9.12 27.01 -11.78
CA ARG A 54 8.94 27.58 -13.11
C ARG A 54 9.92 28.72 -13.30
N GLY A 55 10.96 28.49 -14.10
CA GLY A 55 12.14 29.37 -14.13
C GLY A 55 12.80 29.43 -12.75
N ARG A 56 12.84 30.63 -12.15
CA ARG A 56 13.40 30.85 -10.80
C ARG A 56 12.36 30.82 -9.68
N LYS A 57 11.07 30.78 -10.02
CA LYS A 57 9.99 30.84 -9.03
C LYS A 57 9.68 29.43 -8.52
N LEU A 58 9.71 29.26 -7.20
CA LEU A 58 9.19 28.06 -6.55
C LEU A 58 7.65 28.08 -6.59
N ILE A 59 7.06 27.03 -7.12
CA ILE A 59 5.61 26.91 -7.35
C ILE A 59 4.95 26.04 -6.28
N ALA A 60 5.61 24.93 -5.92
CA ALA A 60 5.10 23.91 -5.02
C ALA A 60 6.28 23.17 -4.37
N SER A 61 6.21 22.89 -3.06
CA SER A 61 7.21 22.13 -2.29
C SER A 61 6.72 21.62 -0.93
N VAL A 62 5.64 22.15 -0.37
CA VAL A 62 5.19 21.90 1.01
C VAL A 62 4.47 20.55 1.12
N THR A 63 3.61 20.24 0.15
CA THR A 63 2.85 18.97 0.06
C THR A 63 3.12 18.26 -1.26
N GLU A 64 2.81 16.96 -1.34
CA GLU A 64 2.91 16.24 -2.61
C GLU A 64 1.77 16.65 -3.54
N GLU A 65 0.58 16.85 -2.97
CA GLU A 65 -0.65 17.25 -3.62
C GLU A 65 -0.48 18.53 -4.43
N GLU A 66 0.14 19.56 -3.85
CA GLU A 66 0.37 20.82 -4.59
C GLU A 66 1.34 20.67 -5.76
N ILE A 67 2.29 19.71 -5.70
CA ILE A 67 3.21 19.42 -6.81
C ILE A 67 2.43 18.78 -7.96
N TYR A 68 1.61 17.77 -7.68
CA TYR A 68 0.75 17.14 -8.68
C TYR A 68 -0.28 18.13 -9.25
N GLU A 69 -0.93 18.92 -8.40
CA GLU A 69 -1.91 19.92 -8.80
C GLU A 69 -1.30 20.99 -9.70
N ALA A 70 -0.12 21.51 -9.36
CA ALA A 70 0.59 22.48 -10.19
C ALA A 70 0.97 21.94 -11.58
N LEU A 71 1.12 20.63 -11.71
CA LEU A 71 1.36 19.91 -12.97
C LEU A 71 0.06 19.50 -13.69
N GLY A 72 -1.11 19.77 -13.10
CA GLY A 72 -2.41 19.39 -13.65
C GLY A 72 -2.67 17.87 -13.59
N LEU A 73 -2.05 17.18 -12.63
CA LEU A 73 -2.20 15.75 -12.42
C LEU A 73 -3.22 15.48 -11.30
N GLN A 74 -3.99 14.40 -11.44
CA GLN A 74 -4.63 13.79 -10.28
C GLN A 74 -3.54 13.35 -9.27
N PHE A 75 -3.82 13.44 -7.98
CA PHE A 75 -2.90 12.92 -6.96
C PHE A 75 -2.65 11.42 -7.17
N ILE A 76 -1.38 11.04 -7.15
CA ILE A 76 -0.94 9.65 -7.38
C ILE A 76 -0.54 9.07 -6.03
N GLU A 77 -1.36 8.14 -5.54
CA GLU A 77 -1.08 7.40 -4.31
C GLU A 77 0.26 6.64 -4.41
N PRO A 78 1.05 6.56 -3.32
CA PRO A 78 2.36 5.90 -3.32
C PRO A 78 2.38 4.50 -3.94
N GLU A 79 1.35 3.69 -3.72
CA GLU A 79 1.20 2.31 -4.21
C GLU A 79 1.14 2.22 -5.75
N LEU A 80 0.86 3.33 -6.43
CA LEU A 80 0.80 3.41 -7.89
C LEU A 80 2.11 3.87 -8.53
N ARG A 81 3.08 4.39 -7.75
CA ARG A 81 4.29 5.10 -8.22
C ARG A 81 5.41 4.17 -8.69
N GLU A 82 5.10 3.32 -9.66
CA GLU A 82 5.99 2.26 -10.15
C GLU A 82 6.62 2.56 -11.52
N GLY A 83 6.41 3.76 -12.08
CA GLY A 83 6.92 4.13 -13.40
C GLY A 83 6.27 3.34 -14.53
N ARG A 84 4.98 3.02 -14.39
CA ARG A 84 4.15 2.38 -15.41
C ARG A 84 3.46 3.46 -16.23
N ASP A 85 2.13 3.50 -16.22
CA ASP A 85 1.30 4.47 -16.94
C ASP A 85 0.60 5.46 -16.00
N GLU A 86 1.01 5.54 -14.73
CA GLU A 86 0.32 6.33 -13.71
C GLU A 86 0.33 7.83 -14.01
N ILE A 87 1.41 8.37 -14.60
CA ILE A 87 1.48 9.79 -15.00
C ILE A 87 0.47 10.09 -16.12
N GLU A 88 0.39 9.22 -17.13
CA GLU A 88 -0.56 9.36 -18.25
C GLU A 88 -2.01 9.29 -17.75
N ARG A 89 -2.31 8.31 -16.88
CA ARG A 89 -3.64 8.16 -16.27
C ARG A 89 -3.98 9.34 -15.40
N ALA A 90 -3.05 9.83 -14.58
CA ALA A 90 -3.25 10.99 -13.72
C ALA A 90 -3.54 12.25 -14.52
N ALA A 91 -2.85 12.46 -15.65
CA ALA A 91 -3.10 13.58 -16.56
C ALA A 91 -4.50 13.50 -17.20
N ARG A 92 -5.02 12.29 -17.42
CA ARG A 92 -6.39 12.06 -17.91
C ARG A 92 -7.44 11.96 -16.80
N ARG A 93 -7.03 12.05 -15.54
CA ARG A 93 -7.88 11.82 -14.34
C ARG A 93 -8.56 10.44 -14.36
N GLN A 94 -7.80 9.41 -14.71
CA GLN A 94 -8.23 8.01 -14.86
C GLN A 94 -7.49 7.07 -13.91
N LEU A 95 -7.00 7.57 -12.77
CA LEU A 95 -6.46 6.68 -11.73
C LEU A 95 -7.59 5.86 -11.10
N PRO A 96 -7.33 4.59 -10.74
CA PRO A 96 -8.31 3.78 -10.04
C PRO A 96 -8.61 4.35 -8.65
N THR A 97 -9.80 4.05 -8.13
CA THR A 97 -10.06 4.17 -6.69
C THR A 97 -9.42 2.95 -6.01
N LEU A 98 -8.54 3.19 -5.03
CA LEU A 98 -7.90 2.13 -4.27
C LEU A 98 -8.84 1.66 -3.16
N VAL A 99 -8.78 0.34 -2.88
CA VAL A 99 -9.42 -0.25 -1.71
C VAL A 99 -8.73 0.28 -0.44
N ARG A 100 -9.53 0.54 0.59
CA ARG A 100 -9.10 1.02 1.90
C ARG A 100 -9.49 0.02 2.98
N ASP A 101 -8.90 0.17 4.16
CA ASP A 101 -9.24 -0.66 5.32
C ASP A 101 -10.74 -0.60 5.66
N GLU A 102 -11.38 0.55 5.44
CA GLU A 102 -12.83 0.75 5.63
C GLU A 102 -13.72 0.01 4.61
N ASP A 103 -13.18 -0.38 3.45
CA ASP A 103 -13.90 -1.17 2.44
C ASP A 103 -13.90 -2.67 2.77
N LEU A 104 -13.09 -3.09 3.75
CA LEU A 104 -12.94 -4.49 4.12
C LEU A 104 -14.07 -4.90 5.08
N ASN A 105 -14.98 -5.74 4.59
CA ASN A 105 -16.08 -6.27 5.40
C ASN A 105 -15.70 -7.54 6.17
N GLY A 106 -14.55 -8.14 5.90
CA GLY A 106 -14.10 -9.31 6.65
C GLY A 106 -12.90 -10.02 6.07
N ILE A 107 -12.47 -11.02 6.82
CA ILE A 107 -11.32 -11.87 6.47
C ILE A 107 -11.86 -13.15 5.87
N LEU A 108 -11.27 -13.62 4.76
CA LEU A 108 -11.76 -14.81 4.05
C LEU A 108 -10.90 -16.05 4.28
N HIS A 109 -9.63 -15.88 4.63
CA HIS A 109 -8.69 -16.99 4.75
C HIS A 109 -7.98 -16.89 6.09
N SER A 110 -8.33 -17.78 7.02
CA SER A 110 -7.66 -17.91 8.31
C SER A 110 -7.69 -19.36 8.78
N HIS A 111 -6.63 -19.75 9.47
CA HIS A 111 -6.46 -21.08 10.03
C HIS A 111 -6.69 -21.03 11.53
N THR A 112 -7.31 -22.07 12.08
CA THR A 112 -7.55 -22.22 13.52
C THR A 112 -6.69 -23.35 14.08
N THR A 113 -6.74 -23.55 15.39
CA THR A 113 -6.14 -24.73 16.04
C THR A 113 -6.71 -26.06 15.55
N ALA A 114 -7.76 -26.07 14.72
CA ALA A 114 -8.24 -27.28 14.07
C ALA A 114 -7.25 -27.81 13.01
N SER A 115 -6.42 -26.94 12.41
CA SER A 115 -5.31 -27.33 11.52
C SER A 115 -3.96 -26.84 12.05
N ASP A 116 -3.37 -25.81 11.42
CA ASP A 116 -2.04 -25.25 11.75
C ASP A 116 -2.09 -23.83 12.31
N GLY A 117 -3.28 -23.32 12.61
CA GLY A 117 -3.46 -22.05 13.30
C GLY A 117 -3.05 -22.12 14.78
N THR A 118 -2.79 -20.96 15.38
CA THR A 118 -2.37 -20.86 16.79
C THR A 118 -3.52 -20.51 17.74
N GLU A 119 -4.67 -20.07 17.20
CA GLU A 119 -5.80 -19.59 17.97
C GLU A 119 -7.08 -20.40 17.67
N THR A 120 -7.97 -20.50 18.65
CA THR A 120 -9.23 -21.22 18.49
C THR A 120 -10.18 -20.47 17.56
N LEU A 121 -11.20 -21.17 17.06
CA LEU A 121 -12.24 -20.56 16.22
C LEU A 121 -12.93 -19.41 16.95
N GLU A 122 -13.28 -19.58 18.22
CA GLU A 122 -13.96 -18.57 19.03
C GLU A 122 -13.09 -17.33 19.24
N ALA A 123 -11.80 -17.52 19.53
CA ALA A 123 -10.87 -16.41 19.73
C ALA A 123 -10.71 -15.58 18.45
N MET A 124 -10.58 -16.24 17.30
CA MET A 124 -10.46 -15.58 16.00
C MET A 124 -11.75 -14.88 15.56
N ALA A 125 -12.91 -15.49 15.81
CA ALA A 125 -14.20 -14.89 15.53
C ALA A 125 -14.43 -13.63 16.39
N GLU A 126 -14.10 -13.69 17.69
CA GLU A 126 -14.19 -12.53 18.58
C GLU A 126 -13.25 -11.40 18.13
N ALA A 127 -11.98 -11.71 17.86
CA ALA A 127 -11.01 -10.71 17.38
C ALA A 127 -11.43 -10.07 16.05
N THR A 128 -12.06 -10.84 15.16
CA THR A 128 -12.61 -10.32 13.89
C THR A 128 -13.76 -9.35 14.16
N ARG A 129 -14.67 -9.69 15.08
CA ARG A 129 -15.78 -8.83 15.50
C ARG A 129 -15.30 -7.56 16.19
N GLU A 130 -14.31 -7.64 17.08
CA GLU A 130 -13.72 -6.48 17.77
C GLU A 130 -13.06 -5.50 16.79
N ARG A 131 -12.53 -6.01 15.67
CA ARG A 131 -11.98 -5.20 14.57
C ARG A 131 -13.05 -4.58 13.66
N GLY A 132 -14.34 -4.86 13.90
CA GLY A 132 -15.46 -4.27 13.17
C GLY A 132 -15.81 -4.98 11.86
N PHE A 133 -15.27 -6.17 11.62
CA PHE A 133 -15.61 -6.96 10.43
C PHE A 133 -16.96 -7.66 10.58
N GLU A 134 -17.68 -7.79 9.48
CA GLU A 134 -18.99 -8.45 9.39
C GLU A 134 -18.87 -9.97 9.31
N TYR A 135 -17.77 -10.49 8.73
CA TYR A 135 -17.57 -11.92 8.57
C TYR A 135 -16.12 -12.38 8.80
N TYR A 136 -16.02 -13.64 9.22
CA TYR A 136 -14.78 -14.37 9.45
C TYR A 136 -14.81 -15.68 8.65
N GLY A 137 -13.86 -15.82 7.72
CA GLY A 137 -13.69 -16.98 6.87
C GLY A 137 -12.66 -17.95 7.45
N VAL A 138 -13.14 -19.13 7.84
CA VAL A 138 -12.31 -20.25 8.28
C VAL A 138 -11.89 -21.08 7.06
N ALA A 139 -10.60 -21.28 6.90
CA ALA A 139 -9.98 -21.96 5.75
C ALA A 139 -8.95 -22.99 6.21
N ASP A 140 -9.30 -23.78 7.24
CA ASP A 140 -8.44 -24.86 7.75
C ASP A 140 -8.09 -25.89 6.66
N HIS A 141 -6.90 -26.49 6.81
CA HIS A 141 -6.36 -27.38 5.79
C HIS A 141 -7.21 -28.64 5.58
N SER A 142 -7.27 -29.11 4.34
CA SER A 142 -7.92 -30.38 4.01
C SER A 142 -7.01 -31.58 4.26
N GLN A 143 -7.60 -32.77 4.33
CA GLN A 143 -6.95 -34.07 4.59
C GLN A 143 -5.64 -34.33 3.79
N SER A 144 -5.50 -33.79 2.58
CA SER A 144 -4.29 -33.97 1.77
C SER A 144 -3.06 -33.23 2.32
N ALA A 145 -3.24 -32.19 3.12
CA ALA A 145 -2.18 -31.40 3.73
C ALA A 145 -1.75 -31.99 5.08
N HIS A 146 -1.29 -33.24 5.06
CA HIS A 146 -0.98 -34.02 6.26
C HIS A 146 0.14 -33.40 7.14
N TYR A 147 1.03 -32.59 6.54
CA TYR A 147 2.10 -31.89 7.25
C TYR A 147 1.62 -30.64 8.01
N ALA A 148 0.39 -30.19 7.75
CA ALA A 148 -0.23 -29.00 8.35
C ALA A 148 -1.50 -29.36 9.16
N GLY A 149 -1.60 -30.61 9.63
CA GLY A 149 -2.74 -31.05 10.46
C GLY A 149 -4.07 -31.05 9.71
N GLY A 150 -4.08 -31.32 8.40
CA GLY A 150 -5.29 -31.27 7.59
C GLY A 150 -6.43 -32.14 8.10
N LEU A 151 -7.64 -31.58 8.14
CA LEU A 151 -8.83 -32.20 8.72
C LEU A 151 -9.34 -33.34 7.85
N THR A 152 -9.75 -34.43 8.50
CA THR A 152 -10.57 -35.48 7.92
C THR A 152 -12.00 -34.99 7.65
N LEU A 153 -12.76 -35.74 6.84
CA LEU A 153 -14.17 -35.44 6.57
C LEU A 153 -15.03 -35.37 7.85
N GLN A 154 -14.69 -36.17 8.86
CA GLN A 154 -15.39 -36.16 10.14
C GLN A 154 -15.09 -34.88 10.93
N GLU A 155 -13.81 -34.47 10.99
CA GLU A 155 -13.39 -33.24 11.68
C GLU A 155 -13.96 -31.98 11.01
N ILE A 156 -14.06 -31.96 9.68
CA ILE A 156 -14.76 -30.89 8.95
C ILE A 156 -16.24 -30.83 9.36
N ALA A 157 -16.92 -31.97 9.40
CA ALA A 157 -18.32 -32.02 9.82
C ALA A 157 -18.50 -31.59 11.29
N GLU A 158 -17.49 -31.77 12.13
CA GLU A 158 -17.49 -31.33 13.52
C GLU A 158 -17.25 -29.83 13.66
N GLN A 159 -16.35 -29.24 12.85
CA GLN A 159 -16.11 -27.80 12.79
C GLN A 159 -17.34 -26.99 12.35
N HIS A 160 -18.24 -27.58 11.55
CA HIS A 160 -19.45 -26.93 11.05
C HIS A 160 -20.65 -26.98 12.02
N ARG A 161 -20.51 -27.61 13.20
CA ARG A 161 -21.56 -27.73 14.22
C ARG A 161 -21.43 -26.65 15.27
#